data_AF-A0A0C9SBY8-F1
#
_entry.id   AF-A0A0C9SBY8-F1
#
_cell.length_a   1.000
_cell.length_b   1.000
_cell.length_c   1.000
_cell.angle_alpha   90.00
_cell.angle_beta   90.00
_cell.angle_gamma   90.00
#
_symmetry.space_group_name_H-M   'P 1'
#
loop_
_entity.id
_entity.type
_entity.pdbx_description
1 polymer ?
#
loop_
_entity_poly.entity_id
_entity_poly.type
_entity_poly.pdbx_seq_one_letter_code
_entity_poly.pdbx_strand_id
1 'polypeptide(L)'
;MTAIPVGLFSSKAVEAWSKFSGKAGSLTQQDLFPLFHTLEIYPTESQVHEMWQCSHTHNNSFTVGSFCFFSSEMKYAHEKRLPRSQPLSKPAKDVRKLLMKRRSESVESSYDVFLGGSCNPTTWRKDVAIPKLKSYGISYYNPQVTQWIPELIELENQAKENAKVMMFVIDNQTRSVASMIESAHIAGTRRKLILILNEQSPAGSLVLGEPISEKEYEDLLQGRNYLRDLVEMRGIPVFQGISDALEVTNRCLKEDLWPQDISCHKNLVQVPH
;
A
#
# COMPACT_ATOMS: atom_id res chain seq x y z
N MET A 1 -12.42 -20.72 -27.67
CA MET A 1 -10.94 -20.71 -27.72
C MET A 1 -10.46 -21.72 -26.70
N THR A 2 -9.78 -22.76 -27.15
CA THR A 2 -9.26 -23.85 -26.32
C THR A 2 -8.11 -23.33 -25.44
N ALA A 3 -8.25 -23.46 -24.13
CA ALA A 3 -7.17 -23.15 -23.20
C ALA A 3 -5.97 -24.06 -23.52
N ILE A 4 -4.82 -23.45 -23.79
CA ILE A 4 -3.60 -24.19 -24.09
C ILE A 4 -3.08 -24.76 -22.75
N PRO A 5 -2.81 -26.07 -22.63
CA PRO A 5 -2.22 -26.65 -21.43
C PRO A 5 -0.93 -25.93 -21.06
N VAL A 6 -0.68 -25.69 -19.77
CA VAL A 6 0.49 -24.95 -19.24
C VAL A 6 1.83 -25.45 -19.82
N GLY A 7 1.94 -26.74 -20.17
CA GLY A 7 3.12 -27.34 -20.80
C GLY A 7 3.36 -26.99 -22.29
N LEU A 8 2.34 -26.52 -23.03
CA LEU A 8 2.48 -26.09 -24.43
C LEU A 8 2.95 -24.63 -24.54
N PHE A 9 2.65 -23.80 -23.53
CA PHE A 9 3.09 -22.41 -23.52
C PHE A 9 4.58 -22.29 -23.15
N SER A 10 5.07 -23.10 -22.21
CA SER A 10 6.49 -23.17 -21.87
C SER A 10 7.35 -23.58 -23.07
N SER A 11 6.88 -24.52 -23.91
CA SER A 11 7.59 -24.91 -25.14
C SER A 11 7.74 -23.75 -26.14
N LYS A 12 6.70 -22.91 -26.30
CA LYS A 12 6.75 -21.72 -27.16
C LYS A 12 7.67 -20.64 -26.59
N ALA A 13 7.67 -20.45 -25.27
CA ALA A 13 8.56 -19.50 -24.60
C ALA A 13 10.04 -19.92 -24.73
N VAL A 14 10.34 -21.21 -24.61
CA VAL A 14 11.71 -21.73 -24.83
C VAL A 14 12.14 -21.59 -26.29
N GLU A 15 11.24 -21.79 -27.25
CA GLU A 15 11.53 -21.58 -28.67
C GLU A 15 11.79 -20.10 -29.00
N ALA A 16 10.95 -19.20 -28.46
CA ALA A 16 11.13 -17.75 -28.57
C ALA A 16 12.48 -17.30 -27.99
N TRP A 17 12.82 -17.80 -26.80
CA TRP A 17 14.12 -17.57 -26.18
C TRP A 17 15.28 -18.06 -27.04
N SER A 18 15.16 -19.26 -27.63
CA SER A 18 16.22 -19.86 -28.45
C SER A 18 16.47 -19.08 -29.75
N LYS A 19 15.41 -18.54 -30.36
CA LYS A 19 15.51 -17.67 -31.55
C LYS A 19 16.16 -16.33 -31.23
N PHE A 20 15.94 -15.82 -30.02
CA PHE A 20 16.44 -14.52 -29.58
C PHE A 20 17.88 -14.58 -29.03
N SER A 21 18.21 -15.62 -28.25
CA SER A 21 19.54 -15.85 -27.66
C SER A 21 20.61 -16.28 -28.69
N GLY A 22 20.22 -16.67 -29.91
CA GLY A 22 21.12 -17.05 -30.99
C GLY A 22 22.00 -15.94 -31.59
N LYS A 23 22.00 -14.71 -31.04
CA LYS A 23 22.81 -13.58 -31.56
C LYS A 23 23.56 -12.72 -30.52
N ALA A 24 23.31 -12.84 -29.21
CA ALA A 24 23.97 -11.99 -28.21
C ALA A 24 24.25 -12.77 -26.92
N GLY A 25 25.53 -12.89 -26.57
CA GLY A 25 25.99 -13.61 -25.38
C GLY A 25 25.63 -12.98 -24.02
N SER A 26 24.93 -11.84 -24.00
CA SER A 26 24.31 -11.29 -22.79
C SER A 26 23.10 -10.44 -23.17
N LEU A 27 21.92 -10.76 -22.62
CA LEU A 27 20.73 -9.92 -22.75
C LEU A 27 20.87 -8.67 -21.89
N THR A 28 20.30 -7.55 -22.34
CA THR A 28 20.13 -6.32 -21.57
C THR A 28 18.65 -6.10 -21.23
N GLN A 29 18.35 -5.15 -20.34
CA GLN A 29 16.96 -4.82 -19.98
C GLN A 29 16.12 -4.41 -21.19
N GLN A 30 16.74 -3.75 -22.18
CA GLN A 30 16.05 -3.28 -23.39
C GLN A 30 15.66 -4.44 -24.32
N ASP A 31 16.42 -5.53 -24.28
CA ASP A 31 16.17 -6.72 -25.10
C ASP A 31 14.94 -7.52 -24.65
N LEU A 32 14.41 -7.25 -23.44
CA LEU A 32 13.22 -7.91 -22.93
C LEU A 32 11.96 -7.54 -23.72
N PHE A 33 11.79 -6.29 -24.13
CA PHE A 33 10.61 -5.89 -24.90
C PHE A 33 10.41 -6.70 -26.18
N PRO A 34 11.38 -6.73 -27.13
CA PRO A 34 11.22 -7.51 -28.35
C PRO A 34 11.11 -9.00 -28.06
N LEU A 35 11.74 -9.50 -26.99
CA LEU A 35 11.62 -10.89 -26.57
C LEU A 35 10.19 -11.24 -26.11
N PHE A 36 9.54 -10.44 -25.26
CA PHE A 36 8.15 -10.68 -24.84
C PHE A 36 7.14 -10.49 -25.98
N HIS A 37 7.40 -9.56 -26.90
CA HIS A 37 6.54 -9.34 -28.07
C HIS A 37 6.45 -10.57 -28.98
N THR A 38 7.48 -11.44 -29.03
CA THR A 38 7.41 -12.71 -29.78
C THR A 38 6.32 -13.66 -29.27
N LEU A 39 5.86 -13.48 -28.03
CA LEU A 39 4.78 -14.24 -27.41
C LEU A 39 3.45 -13.46 -27.38
N GLU A 40 3.38 -12.33 -28.09
CA GLU A 40 2.23 -11.40 -28.08
C GLU A 40 1.93 -10.83 -26.66
N ILE A 41 2.97 -10.71 -25.83
CA ILE A 41 2.89 -10.11 -24.49
C ILE A 41 3.57 -8.75 -24.54
N TYR A 42 2.88 -7.70 -24.11
CA TYR A 42 3.34 -6.32 -24.19
C TYR A 42 3.51 -5.72 -22.78
N PRO A 43 4.65 -5.95 -22.12
CA PRO A 43 4.90 -5.41 -20.78
C PRO A 43 5.15 -3.90 -20.80
N THR A 44 4.80 -3.21 -19.71
CA THR A 44 5.16 -1.80 -19.51
C THR A 44 6.63 -1.65 -19.09
N GLU A 45 7.18 -0.44 -19.19
CA GLU A 45 8.54 -0.17 -18.74
C GLU A 45 8.79 -0.52 -17.27
N SER A 46 7.83 -0.22 -16.40
CA SER A 46 7.90 -0.60 -14.98
C SER A 46 7.89 -2.12 -14.79
N GLN A 47 7.09 -2.87 -15.56
CA GLN A 47 7.09 -4.33 -15.47
C GLN A 47 8.41 -4.95 -15.94
N VAL A 48 8.99 -4.45 -17.03
CA VAL A 48 10.30 -4.89 -17.52
C VAL A 48 11.40 -4.56 -16.50
N HIS A 49 11.36 -3.37 -15.91
CA HIS A 49 12.31 -2.97 -14.88
C HIS A 49 12.26 -3.88 -13.64
N GLU A 50 11.06 -4.22 -13.17
CA GLU A 50 10.91 -5.15 -12.05
C GLU A 50 11.36 -6.56 -12.41
N MET A 51 10.95 -7.11 -13.56
CA MET A 51 11.39 -8.43 -14.03
C MET A 51 12.90 -8.53 -14.13
N TRP A 52 13.52 -7.45 -14.61
CA TRP A 52 14.96 -7.32 -14.70
C TRP A 52 15.60 -7.36 -13.32
N GLN A 53 15.17 -6.50 -12.40
CA GLN A 53 15.69 -6.47 -11.02
C GLN A 53 15.52 -7.81 -10.29
N CYS A 54 14.31 -8.40 -10.35
CA CYS A 54 14.00 -9.68 -9.70
C CYS A 54 14.86 -10.85 -10.23
N SER A 55 15.32 -10.79 -11.47
CA SER A 55 16.18 -11.85 -12.04
C SER A 55 17.65 -11.68 -11.62
N HIS A 56 18.08 -10.47 -11.30
CA HIS A 56 19.48 -10.16 -10.99
C HIS A 56 19.82 -10.28 -9.49
N THR A 57 18.83 -10.47 -8.61
CA THR A 57 19.06 -10.67 -7.16
C THR A 57 19.82 -11.95 -6.82
N HIS A 58 19.81 -12.97 -7.68
CA HIS A 58 20.39 -14.28 -7.38
C HIS A 58 21.55 -14.72 -8.28
N ASN A 59 21.62 -14.28 -9.53
CA ASN A 59 22.67 -14.74 -10.46
C ASN A 59 23.15 -13.66 -11.46
N ASN A 60 22.78 -12.40 -11.24
CA ASN A 60 23.18 -11.25 -12.09
C ASN A 60 22.95 -11.44 -13.60
N SER A 61 21.99 -12.30 -13.99
CA SER A 61 21.69 -12.59 -15.38
C SER A 61 20.21 -12.93 -15.55
N PHE A 62 19.58 -12.45 -16.61
CA PHE A 62 18.23 -12.85 -16.99
C PHE A 62 18.28 -14.21 -17.70
N THR A 63 17.56 -15.21 -17.17
CA THR A 63 17.64 -16.60 -17.67
C THR A 63 16.38 -17.01 -18.45
N VAL A 64 16.48 -18.09 -19.22
CA VAL A 64 15.31 -18.71 -19.89
C VAL A 64 14.22 -19.11 -18.88
N GLY A 65 14.61 -19.53 -17.67
CA GLY A 65 13.68 -19.86 -16.59
C GLY A 65 12.91 -18.63 -16.12
N SER A 66 13.61 -17.51 -15.90
CA SER A 66 12.99 -16.22 -15.56
C SER A 66 12.02 -15.77 -16.65
N PHE A 67 12.43 -15.85 -17.92
CA PHE A 67 11.58 -15.50 -19.06
C PHE A 67 10.30 -16.35 -19.13
N CYS A 68 10.45 -17.68 -19.02
CA CYS A 68 9.32 -18.61 -19.07
C CYS A 68 8.35 -18.38 -17.90
N PHE A 69 8.88 -18.07 -16.72
CA PHE A 69 8.07 -17.73 -15.55
C PHE A 69 7.25 -16.45 -15.77
N PHE A 70 7.91 -15.34 -16.09
CA PHE A 70 7.23 -14.05 -16.25
C PHE A 70 6.24 -14.04 -17.42
N SER A 71 6.59 -14.66 -18.55
CA SER A 71 5.67 -14.76 -19.69
C SER A 71 4.41 -15.56 -19.34
N SER A 72 4.54 -16.63 -18.56
CA SER A 72 3.40 -17.45 -18.13
C SER A 72 2.47 -16.68 -17.21
N GLU A 73 3.04 -15.98 -16.22
CA GLU A 73 2.27 -15.16 -15.27
C GLU A 73 1.55 -14.01 -15.96
N MET A 74 2.22 -13.28 -16.85
CA MET A 74 1.60 -12.18 -17.59
C MET A 74 0.46 -12.64 -18.49
N LYS A 75 0.65 -13.76 -19.19
CA LYS A 75 -0.38 -14.32 -20.05
C LYS A 75 -1.58 -14.81 -19.24
N TYR A 76 -1.33 -15.49 -18.13
CA TYR A 76 -2.38 -15.92 -17.21
C TYR A 76 -3.19 -14.73 -16.67
N ALA A 77 -2.52 -13.66 -16.23
CA ALA A 77 -3.18 -12.46 -15.73
C ALA A 77 -4.05 -11.77 -16.80
N HIS A 78 -3.54 -11.70 -18.04
CA HIS A 78 -4.27 -11.14 -19.17
C HIS A 78 -5.51 -11.97 -19.54
N GLU A 79 -5.37 -13.29 -19.66
CA GLU A 79 -6.47 -14.21 -20.01
C GLU A 79 -7.59 -14.22 -18.94
N LYS A 80 -7.22 -14.08 -17.66
CA LYS A 80 -8.16 -14.04 -16.54
C LYS A 80 -8.73 -12.65 -16.25
N ARG A 81 -8.36 -11.63 -17.04
CA ARG A 81 -8.73 -10.21 -16.82
C ARG A 81 -8.52 -9.77 -15.37
N LEU A 82 -7.45 -10.24 -14.75
CA LEU A 82 -7.16 -9.85 -13.37
C LEU A 82 -6.85 -8.35 -13.35
N PRO A 83 -7.36 -7.58 -12.36
CA PRO A 83 -6.91 -6.21 -12.17
C PRO A 83 -5.39 -6.19 -12.02
N ARG A 84 -4.77 -5.17 -12.62
CA ARG A 84 -3.32 -4.94 -12.78
C ARG A 84 -2.48 -5.65 -11.70
N SER A 85 -1.59 -6.54 -12.12
CA SER A 85 -0.74 -7.36 -11.25
C SER A 85 0.01 -6.49 -10.24
N GLN A 86 0.01 -6.91 -8.97
CA GLN A 86 0.86 -6.32 -7.94
C GLN A 86 2.34 -6.37 -8.38
N PRO A 87 3.18 -5.39 -7.96
CA PRO A 87 4.61 -5.39 -8.24
C PRO A 87 5.26 -6.74 -7.92
N LEU A 88 6.08 -7.26 -8.85
CA LEU A 88 6.78 -8.55 -8.73
C LEU A 88 7.85 -8.55 -7.62
N SER A 89 8.17 -7.37 -7.08
CA SER A 89 8.96 -7.17 -5.86
C SER A 89 8.26 -7.68 -4.59
N LYS A 90 6.95 -8.00 -4.67
CA LYS A 90 6.22 -8.67 -3.59
C LYS A 90 6.12 -10.17 -3.90
N PRO A 91 6.53 -11.07 -2.99
CA PRO A 91 6.47 -12.50 -3.23
C PRO A 91 5.02 -12.93 -3.50
N ALA A 92 4.84 -13.78 -4.52
CA ALA A 92 3.54 -14.32 -4.93
C ALA A 92 2.81 -14.93 -3.72
N LYS A 93 1.72 -14.27 -3.29
CA LYS A 93 1.03 -14.53 -2.02
C LYS A 93 0.26 -15.86 -1.95
N ASP A 94 0.20 -16.68 -3.01
CA ASP A 94 -0.79 -17.76 -3.04
C ASP A 94 -0.27 -19.20 -2.84
N VAL A 95 1.01 -19.52 -3.06
CA VAL A 95 1.48 -20.93 -2.92
C VAL A 95 2.11 -21.22 -1.55
N ARG A 96 2.83 -20.26 -0.94
CA ARG A 96 3.44 -20.43 0.39
C ARG A 96 2.39 -20.45 1.53
N LYS A 97 1.25 -19.78 1.34
CA LYS A 97 0.20 -19.64 2.36
C LYS A 97 -0.53 -20.96 2.66
N LEU A 98 -0.63 -21.87 1.68
CA LEU A 98 -1.26 -23.19 1.86
C LEU A 98 -0.35 -24.19 2.59
N LEU A 99 0.98 -24.07 2.47
CA LEU A 99 1.94 -24.99 3.10
C LEU A 99 2.32 -24.58 4.54
N MET A 100 2.32 -23.27 4.87
CA MET A 100 2.69 -22.80 6.21
C MET A 100 1.54 -22.79 7.23
N LYS A 101 0.27 -22.86 6.78
CA LYS A 101 -0.90 -22.88 7.69
C LYS A 101 -0.99 -24.12 8.60
N ARG A 102 -0.09 -25.09 8.44
CA ARG A 102 -0.07 -26.33 9.24
C ARG A 102 1.00 -26.36 10.35
N ARG A 103 1.84 -25.34 10.49
CA ARG A 103 2.90 -25.30 11.52
C ARG A 103 3.25 -23.88 11.97
N SER A 104 2.35 -23.23 12.72
CA SER A 104 2.70 -22.28 13.78
C SER A 104 1.43 -21.70 14.41
N GLU A 105 0.91 -22.34 15.45
CA GLU A 105 0.21 -21.62 16.51
C GLU A 105 1.28 -20.84 17.29
N SER A 106 1.65 -19.67 16.78
CA SER A 106 2.44 -18.69 17.53
C SER A 106 1.72 -17.37 17.39
N VAL A 107 0.88 -17.06 18.39
CA VAL A 107 0.22 -15.77 18.67
C VAL A 107 0.46 -14.71 17.58
N GLU A 108 -0.36 -14.72 16.52
CA GLU A 108 -0.46 -13.56 15.62
C GLU A 108 -0.98 -12.41 16.49
N SER A 109 -0.11 -11.46 16.84
CA SER A 109 -0.53 -10.27 17.59
C SER A 109 -1.40 -9.39 16.68
N SER A 110 -2.68 -9.72 16.56
CA SER A 110 -3.68 -8.86 15.92
C SER A 110 -3.90 -7.66 16.84
N TYR A 111 -3.60 -6.48 16.32
CA TYR A 111 -3.85 -5.20 16.99
C TYR A 111 -5.25 -4.72 16.65
N ASP A 112 -5.92 -4.00 17.56
CA ASP A 112 -7.21 -3.40 17.24
C ASP A 112 -7.03 -2.17 16.34
N VAL A 113 -5.99 -1.36 16.61
CA VAL A 113 -5.75 -0.09 15.89
C VAL A 113 -4.31 0.01 15.38
N PHE A 114 -4.15 0.33 14.08
CA PHE A 114 -2.86 0.76 13.53
C PHE A 114 -2.75 2.29 13.59
N LEU A 115 -1.66 2.82 14.17
CA LEU A 115 -1.44 4.26 14.33
C LEU A 115 -0.55 4.84 13.21
N GLY A 116 -1.13 5.01 12.02
CA GLY A 116 -0.48 5.60 10.85
C GLY A 116 -0.49 7.13 10.85
N GLY A 117 0.18 7.73 9.87
CA GLY A 117 0.21 9.18 9.70
C GLY A 117 1.51 9.84 10.16
N SER A 118 1.49 11.18 10.23
CA SER A 118 2.63 12.05 10.57
C SER A 118 3.44 11.48 11.74
N CYS A 119 4.75 11.37 11.55
CA CYS A 119 5.67 10.65 12.43
C CYS A 119 6.53 11.62 13.25
N ASN A 120 7.83 11.73 12.99
CA ASN A 120 8.70 12.69 13.67
C ASN A 120 8.50 14.08 13.04
N PRO A 121 8.32 15.16 13.84
CA PRO A 121 8.58 15.27 15.27
C PRO A 121 7.33 15.12 16.16
N THR A 122 6.21 14.66 15.60
CA THR A 122 4.91 14.67 16.25
C THR A 122 4.86 13.76 17.49
N THR A 123 4.08 14.17 18.48
CA THR A 123 3.94 13.44 19.75
C THR A 123 2.53 12.93 20.00
N TRP A 124 1.59 13.11 19.06
CA TRP A 124 0.18 12.78 19.24
C TRP A 124 -0.06 11.32 19.64
N ARG A 125 0.79 10.40 19.17
CA ARG A 125 0.76 9.00 19.59
C ARG A 125 1.02 8.87 21.09
N LYS A 126 2.14 9.45 21.55
CA LYS A 126 2.60 9.37 22.93
C LYS A 126 1.68 10.14 23.89
N ASP A 127 1.28 11.35 23.51
CA ASP A 127 0.66 12.30 24.42
C ASP A 127 -0.86 12.13 24.50
N VAL A 128 -1.50 11.66 23.43
CA VAL A 128 -2.97 11.61 23.31
C VAL A 128 -3.49 10.20 23.02
N ALA A 129 -3.08 9.61 21.88
CA ALA A 129 -3.70 8.38 21.38
C ALA A 129 -3.41 7.16 22.26
N ILE A 130 -2.14 6.89 22.57
CA ILE A 130 -1.74 5.71 23.35
C ILE A 130 -2.34 5.72 24.76
N PRO A 131 -2.28 6.82 25.55
CA PRO A 131 -2.91 6.86 26.87
C PRO A 131 -4.41 6.58 26.81
N LYS A 132 -5.12 7.18 25.83
CA LYS A 132 -6.57 7.03 25.68
C LYS A 132 -6.95 5.61 25.23
N LEU A 133 -6.24 5.03 24.26
CA LEU A 133 -6.47 3.64 23.81
C LEU A 133 -6.23 2.64 24.96
N LYS A 134 -5.16 2.83 25.74
CA LYS A 134 -4.90 2.04 26.96
C LYS A 134 -6.05 2.15 27.96
N SER A 135 -6.59 3.35 28.18
CA SER A 135 -7.73 3.56 29.09
C SER A 135 -9.00 2.83 28.64
N TYR A 136 -9.13 2.55 27.33
CA TYR A 136 -10.22 1.77 26.75
C TYR A 136 -9.95 0.26 26.65
N GLY A 137 -8.75 -0.19 27.04
CA GLY A 137 -8.35 -1.59 26.86
C GLY A 137 -8.18 -1.98 25.40
N ILE A 138 -7.91 -1.03 24.51
CA ILE A 138 -7.75 -1.23 23.07
C ILE A 138 -6.28 -1.46 22.75
N SER A 139 -5.97 -2.55 22.05
CA SER A 139 -4.61 -2.85 21.60
C SER A 139 -4.23 -2.01 20.36
N TYR A 140 -2.97 -1.64 20.23
CA TYR A 140 -2.52 -0.76 19.14
C TYR A 140 -1.11 -1.11 18.65
N TYR A 141 -0.85 -0.83 17.38
CA TYR A 141 0.50 -0.83 16.81
C TYR A 141 0.98 0.60 16.58
N ASN A 142 2.15 0.92 17.15
CA ASN A 142 2.84 2.18 16.93
C ASN A 142 4.03 1.96 15.98
N PRO A 143 3.97 2.42 14.70
CA PRO A 143 5.09 2.29 13.76
C PRO A 143 6.25 3.25 14.05
N GLN A 144 6.04 4.28 14.87
CA GLN A 144 7.07 5.28 15.17
C GLN A 144 8.07 4.72 16.19
N VAL A 145 9.22 4.31 15.69
CA VAL A 145 10.37 3.82 16.45
C VAL A 145 11.51 4.85 16.48
N THR A 146 12.37 4.76 17.48
CA THR A 146 13.57 5.61 17.60
C THR A 146 14.65 5.26 16.56
N GLN A 147 14.79 3.98 16.22
CA GLN A 147 15.72 3.49 15.21
C GLN A 147 14.96 2.64 14.20
N TRP A 148 14.88 3.12 12.96
CA TRP A 148 14.26 2.37 11.87
C TRP A 148 15.28 1.39 11.26
N ILE A 149 14.87 0.14 11.10
CA ILE A 149 15.63 -0.91 10.42
C ILE A 149 14.73 -1.63 9.39
N PRO A 150 15.27 -2.16 8.28
CA PRO A 150 14.47 -2.79 7.22
C PRO A 150 13.54 -3.91 7.69
N GLU A 151 13.92 -4.63 8.73
CA GLU A 151 13.13 -5.72 9.33
C GLU A 151 11.79 -5.23 9.90
N LEU A 152 11.68 -3.94 10.25
CA LEU A 152 10.44 -3.34 10.73
C LEU A 152 9.39 -3.17 9.62
N ILE A 153 9.79 -3.19 8.34
CA ILE A 153 8.86 -3.10 7.22
C ILE A 153 7.88 -4.26 7.24
N GLU A 154 8.39 -5.48 7.45
CA GLU A 154 7.55 -6.68 7.46
C GLU A 154 6.62 -6.69 8.68
N LEU A 155 7.13 -6.30 9.85
CA LEU A 155 6.32 -6.18 11.07
C LEU A 155 5.22 -5.12 10.92
N GLU A 156 5.55 -3.98 10.33
CA GLU A 156 4.58 -2.92 10.04
C GLU A 156 3.54 -3.39 9.03
N ASN A 157 3.94 -4.09 7.96
CA ASN A 157 3.02 -4.66 6.98
C ASN A 157 2.07 -5.67 7.63
N GLN A 158 2.58 -6.57 8.48
CA GLN A 158 1.76 -7.53 9.22
C GLN A 158 0.79 -6.82 10.17
N ALA A 159 1.25 -5.79 10.87
CA ALA A 159 0.39 -4.99 11.74
C ALA A 159 -0.71 -4.27 10.94
N LYS A 160 -0.39 -3.68 9.78
CA LYS A 160 -1.37 -3.08 8.86
C LYS A 160 -2.36 -4.13 8.35
N GLU A 161 -1.89 -5.31 7.97
CA GLU A 161 -2.76 -6.38 7.47
C GLU A 161 -3.74 -6.88 8.55
N ASN A 162 -3.30 -6.96 9.81
CA ASN A 162 -4.06 -7.56 10.90
C ASN A 162 -4.86 -6.57 11.76
N ALA A 163 -4.66 -5.26 11.59
CA ALA A 163 -5.36 -4.25 12.38
C ALA A 163 -6.85 -4.12 12.04
N LYS A 164 -7.74 -4.06 13.03
CA LYS A 164 -9.18 -3.90 12.78
C LYS A 164 -9.53 -2.51 12.24
N VAL A 165 -8.87 -1.47 12.77
CA VAL A 165 -9.05 -0.08 12.37
C VAL A 165 -7.70 0.54 11.99
N MET A 166 -7.69 1.26 10.87
CA MET A 166 -6.56 2.07 10.42
C MET A 166 -6.81 3.52 10.87
N MET A 167 -6.00 4.06 11.78
CA MET A 167 -6.07 5.46 12.20
C MET A 167 -4.92 6.24 11.58
N PHE A 168 -5.20 7.33 10.87
CA PHE A 168 -4.20 8.18 10.24
C PHE A 168 -4.35 9.63 10.68
N VAL A 169 -3.25 10.23 11.11
CA VAL A 169 -3.16 11.67 11.42
C VAL A 169 -2.34 12.37 10.34
N ILE A 170 -2.91 13.41 9.74
CA ILE A 170 -2.25 14.30 8.79
C ILE A 170 -2.17 15.68 9.44
N ASP A 171 -1.01 16.00 10.01
CA ASP A 171 -0.75 17.29 10.67
C ASP A 171 0.19 18.19 9.86
N ASN A 172 0.48 19.37 10.41
CA ASN A 172 1.34 20.39 9.81
C ASN A 172 2.76 20.42 10.40
N GLN A 173 3.09 19.52 11.33
CA GLN A 173 4.47 19.39 11.83
C GLN A 173 5.34 18.59 10.85
N THR A 174 4.71 17.91 9.90
CA THR A 174 5.35 17.27 8.74
C THR A 174 4.61 17.66 7.47
N ARG A 175 5.25 17.50 6.31
CA ARG A 175 4.58 17.65 5.00
C ARG A 175 3.51 16.57 4.77
N SER A 176 3.59 15.44 5.48
CA SER A 176 2.59 14.37 5.51
C SER A 176 2.25 13.74 4.15
N VAL A 177 3.04 13.95 3.10
CA VAL A 177 2.73 13.50 1.72
C VAL A 177 2.55 11.98 1.63
N ALA A 178 3.50 11.21 2.17
CA ALA A 178 3.39 9.75 2.19
C ALA A 178 2.15 9.28 2.96
N SER A 179 1.87 9.89 4.10
CA SER A 179 0.69 9.60 4.91
C SER A 179 -0.62 9.89 4.17
N MET A 180 -0.66 10.96 3.36
CA MET A 180 -1.84 11.28 2.53
C MET A 180 -2.07 10.19 1.47
N ILE A 181 -1.02 9.77 0.77
CA ILE A 181 -1.09 8.72 -0.26
C ILE A 181 -1.54 7.39 0.37
N GLU A 182 -0.98 7.06 1.54
CA GLU A 182 -1.36 5.83 2.24
C GLU A 182 -2.82 5.87 2.72
N SER A 183 -3.26 7.00 3.28
CA SER A 183 -4.66 7.19 3.69
C SER A 183 -5.61 7.05 2.50
N ALA A 184 -5.28 7.65 1.35
CA ALA A 184 -6.03 7.52 0.11
C ALA A 184 -6.10 6.07 -0.38
N HIS A 185 -4.98 5.34 -0.28
CA HIS A 185 -4.95 3.92 -0.62
C HIS A 185 -5.89 3.12 0.28
N ILE A 186 -5.79 3.30 1.60
CA ILE A 186 -6.66 2.59 2.57
C ILE A 186 -8.13 2.92 2.35
N ALA A 187 -8.47 4.18 2.09
CA ALA A 187 -9.83 4.61 1.77
C ALA A 187 -10.41 3.93 0.51
N GLY A 188 -9.55 3.53 -0.44
CA GLY A 188 -9.92 2.74 -1.60
C GLY A 188 -10.14 1.24 -1.33
N THR A 189 -9.81 0.75 -0.13
CA THR A 189 -9.93 -0.67 0.26
C THR A 189 -11.15 -0.92 1.16
N ARG A 190 -11.46 -2.20 1.44
CA ARG A 190 -12.50 -2.59 2.41
C ARG A 190 -11.95 -2.62 3.84
N ARG A 191 -11.45 -1.50 4.34
CA ARG A 191 -10.87 -1.37 5.69
C ARG A 191 -11.51 -0.20 6.43
N LYS A 192 -11.72 -0.34 7.74
CA LYS A 192 -12.20 0.74 8.61
C LYS A 192 -11.11 1.80 8.74
N LEU A 193 -11.35 3.01 8.21
CA LEU A 193 -10.43 4.14 8.26
C LEU A 193 -10.97 5.24 9.17
N ILE A 194 -10.14 5.68 10.11
CA ILE A 194 -10.33 6.89 10.91
C ILE A 194 -9.28 7.89 10.48
N LEU A 195 -9.69 8.97 9.81
CA LEU A 195 -8.79 9.98 9.27
C LEU A 195 -8.92 11.30 10.03
N ILE A 196 -7.81 11.77 10.60
CA ILE A 196 -7.65 13.10 11.16
C ILE A 196 -6.89 13.93 10.13
N LEU A 197 -7.49 14.99 9.62
CA LEU A 197 -6.93 15.82 8.56
C LEU A 197 -6.98 17.30 8.94
N ASN A 198 -5.83 17.84 9.32
CA ASN A 198 -5.70 19.25 9.65
C ASN A 198 -5.65 20.10 8.37
N GLU A 199 -6.20 21.30 8.43
CA GLU A 199 -6.05 22.31 7.38
C GLU A 199 -4.57 22.64 7.13
N GLN A 200 -4.21 22.91 5.88
CA GLN A 200 -2.83 23.22 5.51
C GLN A 200 -2.40 24.56 6.12
N SER A 201 -1.29 24.56 6.85
CA SER A 201 -0.68 25.81 7.32
C SER A 201 -0.26 26.70 6.14
N PRO A 202 -0.36 28.03 6.27
CA PRO A 202 -0.07 28.96 5.18
C PRO A 202 1.39 28.89 4.74
N ALA A 203 1.68 29.37 3.55
CA ALA A 203 3.05 29.50 3.07
C ALA A 203 3.92 30.34 4.02
N GLY A 204 5.22 30.04 4.05
CA GLY A 204 6.17 30.57 5.03
C GLY A 204 6.14 29.88 6.40
N SER A 205 5.13 29.05 6.69
CA SER A 205 5.14 28.22 7.91
C SER A 205 6.33 27.26 7.93
N LEU A 206 6.87 26.99 9.11
CA LEU A 206 8.04 26.13 9.27
C LEU A 206 7.63 24.66 9.48
N VAL A 207 8.20 23.77 8.67
CA VAL A 207 8.16 22.33 8.87
C VAL A 207 9.59 21.86 9.10
N LEU A 208 9.87 21.29 10.28
CA LEU A 208 11.22 20.86 10.67
C LEU A 208 12.30 21.95 10.50
N GLY A 209 11.92 23.22 10.69
CA GLY A 209 12.82 24.38 10.56
C GLY A 209 12.94 24.93 9.13
N GLU A 210 12.31 24.31 8.14
CA GLU A 210 12.30 24.78 6.75
C GLU A 210 10.98 25.49 6.42
N PRO A 211 11.02 26.69 5.81
CA PRO A 211 9.81 27.37 5.38
C PRO A 211 9.18 26.67 4.17
N ILE A 212 7.85 26.52 4.20
CA ILE A 212 7.08 26.07 3.04
C ILE A 212 7.05 27.20 2.01
N SER A 213 7.48 26.91 0.78
CA SER A 213 7.37 27.88 -0.34
C SER A 213 5.93 28.02 -0.84
N GLU A 214 5.62 29.10 -1.58
CA GLU A 214 4.26 29.31 -2.11
C GLU A 214 3.77 28.15 -2.98
N LYS A 215 4.64 27.68 -3.88
CA LYS A 215 4.35 26.54 -4.74
C LYS A 215 4.13 25.26 -3.94
N GLU A 216 4.97 25.04 -2.93
CA GLU A 216 4.86 23.88 -2.06
C GLU A 216 3.57 23.91 -1.23
N TYR A 217 3.15 25.10 -0.77
CA TYR A 217 1.87 25.29 -0.10
C TYR A 217 0.69 24.90 -1.01
N GLU A 218 0.70 25.36 -2.27
CA GLU A 218 -0.32 24.99 -3.26
C GLU A 218 -0.37 23.48 -3.47
N ASP A 219 0.78 22.83 -3.66
CA ASP A 219 0.88 21.37 -3.84
C ASP A 219 0.36 20.60 -2.61
N LEU A 220 0.73 21.03 -1.39
CA LEU A 220 0.29 20.39 -0.15
C LEU A 220 -1.20 20.58 0.12
N LEU A 221 -1.72 21.79 -0.13
CA LEU A 221 -3.14 22.11 -0.01
C LEU A 221 -3.96 21.27 -0.99
N GLN A 222 -3.52 21.19 -2.25
CA GLN A 222 -4.17 20.40 -3.27
C GLN A 222 -4.16 18.91 -2.93
N GLY A 223 -3.05 18.37 -2.43
CA GLY A 223 -2.98 16.99 -1.95
C GLY A 223 -3.99 16.68 -0.84
N ARG A 224 -4.18 17.61 0.11
CA ARG A 224 -5.20 17.47 1.17
C ARG A 224 -6.62 17.55 0.62
N ASN A 225 -6.87 18.42 -0.33
CA ASN A 225 -8.17 18.53 -0.99
C ASN A 225 -8.53 17.25 -1.73
N TYR A 226 -7.60 16.67 -2.50
CA TYR A 226 -7.82 15.39 -3.16
C TYR A 226 -8.07 14.25 -2.18
N LEU A 227 -7.34 14.20 -1.07
CA LEU A 227 -7.61 13.21 -0.03
C LEU A 227 -9.02 13.40 0.55
N ARG A 228 -9.42 14.64 0.84
CA ARG A 228 -10.76 14.98 1.35
C ARG A 228 -11.85 14.54 0.38
N ASP A 229 -11.75 14.92 -0.88
CA ASP A 229 -12.73 14.53 -1.91
C ASP A 229 -12.86 13.01 -2.00
N LEU A 230 -11.73 12.30 -1.97
CA LEU A 230 -11.70 10.83 -2.06
C LEU A 230 -12.41 10.17 -0.88
N VAL A 231 -12.16 10.62 0.35
CA VAL A 231 -12.79 10.04 1.55
C VAL A 231 -14.26 10.43 1.66
N GLU A 232 -14.63 11.65 1.28
CA GLU A 232 -16.01 12.13 1.25
C GLU A 232 -16.86 11.36 0.22
N MET A 233 -16.34 11.10 -0.99
CA MET A 233 -17.00 10.25 -1.99
C MET A 233 -17.25 8.81 -1.49
N ARG A 234 -16.50 8.36 -0.48
CA ARG A 234 -16.66 7.06 0.17
C ARG A 234 -17.49 7.13 1.46
N GLY A 235 -17.97 8.31 1.83
CA GLY A 235 -18.67 8.56 3.09
C GLY A 235 -17.79 8.44 4.34
N ILE A 236 -16.46 8.31 4.19
CA ILE A 236 -15.52 8.16 5.30
C ILE A 236 -15.44 9.50 6.05
N PRO A 237 -15.74 9.55 7.37
CA PRO A 237 -15.69 10.79 8.13
C PRO A 237 -14.25 11.29 8.30
N VAL A 238 -14.10 12.61 8.25
CA VAL A 238 -12.84 13.31 8.52
C VAL A 238 -12.97 14.06 9.84
N PHE A 239 -12.00 13.84 10.74
CA PHE A 239 -11.95 14.46 12.05
C PHE A 239 -10.94 15.61 12.07
N GLN A 240 -11.24 16.66 12.84
CA GLN A 240 -10.30 17.73 13.14
C GLN A 240 -9.47 17.45 14.39
N GLY A 241 -10.02 16.68 15.34
CA GLY A 241 -9.41 16.38 16.62
C GLY A 241 -9.17 14.89 16.82
N ILE A 242 -8.03 14.56 17.41
CA ILE A 242 -7.66 13.18 17.74
C ILE A 242 -8.57 12.60 18.82
N SER A 243 -9.00 13.41 19.79
CA SER A 243 -9.90 12.99 20.86
C SER A 243 -11.23 12.44 20.34
N ASP A 244 -11.90 13.18 19.45
CA ASP A 244 -13.18 12.76 18.86
C ASP A 244 -13.01 11.50 18.01
N ALA A 245 -11.92 11.44 17.25
CA ALA A 245 -11.57 10.27 16.45
C ALA A 245 -11.36 9.01 17.32
N LEU A 246 -10.79 9.15 18.51
CA LEU A 246 -10.59 8.05 19.47
C LEU A 246 -11.90 7.59 20.10
N GLU A 247 -12.85 8.49 20.37
CA GLU A 247 -14.19 8.11 20.85
C GLU A 247 -14.93 7.28 19.78
N VAL A 248 -14.90 7.74 18.53
CA VAL A 248 -15.47 6.99 17.40
C VAL A 248 -14.76 5.65 17.22
N THR A 249 -13.44 5.60 17.33
CA THR A 249 -12.65 4.36 17.25
C THR A 249 -13.08 3.34 18.31
N ASN A 250 -13.27 3.77 19.56
CA ASN A 250 -13.73 2.92 20.65
C ASN A 250 -15.13 2.34 20.36
N ARG A 251 -16.04 3.15 19.82
CA ARG A 251 -17.38 2.70 19.40
C ARG A 251 -17.32 1.73 18.22
N CYS A 252 -16.55 2.03 17.17
CA CYS A 252 -16.31 1.14 16.02
C CYS A 252 -15.87 -0.26 16.45
N LEU A 253 -15.02 -0.34 17.48
CA LEU A 253 -14.47 -1.61 17.97
C LEU A 253 -15.43 -2.35 18.91
N LYS A 254 -16.17 -1.63 19.76
CA LYS A 254 -17.15 -2.25 20.69
C LYS A 254 -18.42 -2.73 20.01
N GLU A 255 -18.91 -1.95 19.05
CA GLU A 255 -20.18 -2.18 18.37
C GLU A 255 -19.98 -2.86 16.99
N ASP A 256 -18.72 -3.13 16.61
CA ASP A 256 -18.29 -3.59 15.28
C ASP A 256 -18.82 -2.75 14.10
N LEU A 257 -19.08 -1.47 14.35
CA LEU A 257 -19.56 -0.53 13.34
C LEU A 257 -18.44 -0.03 12.42
N TRP A 258 -18.83 0.43 11.24
CA TRP A 258 -17.95 1.21 10.39
C TRP A 258 -17.96 2.68 10.80
N PRO A 259 -16.85 3.42 10.61
CA PRO A 259 -16.79 4.85 10.92
C PRO A 259 -17.90 5.67 10.24
N GLN A 260 -18.33 5.28 9.04
CA GLN A 260 -19.38 5.95 8.27
C GLN A 260 -20.77 5.77 8.86
N ASP A 261 -20.99 4.67 9.57
CA ASP A 261 -22.29 4.31 10.14
C ASP A 261 -22.48 4.92 11.54
N ILE A 262 -21.41 5.42 12.15
CA ILE A 262 -21.48 6.10 13.43
C ILE A 262 -22.04 7.50 13.20
N SER A 263 -23.33 7.66 13.49
CA SER A 263 -24.05 8.92 13.47
C SER A 263 -23.48 9.91 14.50
N CYS A 264 -22.39 10.57 14.14
CA CYS A 264 -21.87 11.77 14.78
C CYS A 264 -22.07 12.95 13.81
N HIS A 265 -23.31 13.20 13.37
CA HIS A 265 -23.60 14.31 12.47
C HIS A 265 -24.55 15.31 13.13
N LYS A 266 -23.98 16.13 14.02
CA LYS A 266 -24.36 17.54 14.04
C LYS A 266 -23.42 18.23 13.06
N ASN A 267 -23.94 18.63 11.89
CA ASN A 267 -23.30 19.43 10.84
C ASN A 267 -22.47 18.68 9.77
N LEU A 268 -23.07 17.74 9.03
CA LEU A 268 -22.63 17.51 7.64
C LEU A 268 -23.76 17.91 6.70
N VAL A 269 -23.43 18.80 5.76
CA VAL A 269 -24.27 19.10 4.60
C VAL A 269 -24.24 17.87 3.72
N GLN A 270 -25.37 17.17 3.61
CA GLN A 270 -25.53 16.12 2.61
C GLN A 270 -25.60 16.78 1.24
N VAL A 271 -24.69 16.40 0.34
CA VAL A 271 -24.82 16.74 -1.09
C VAL A 271 -25.79 15.74 -1.71
N PRO A 272 -26.89 16.17 -2.34
CA PRO A 272 -27.83 15.27 -2.99
C PRO A 272 -27.16 14.57 -4.18
N HIS A 273 -27.50 13.29 -4.37
CA HIS A 273 -27.14 12.49 -5.56
C HIS A 273 -27.68 13.08 -6.86
#